data_AF-A0A163AQR4-F1
#
_entry.id   AF-A0A163AQR4-F1
#
_cell.length_a   1.000
_cell.length_b   1.000
_cell.length_c   1.000
_cell.angle_alpha   90.00
_cell.angle_beta   90.00
_cell.angle_gamma   90.00
#
_symmetry.space_group_name_H-M   'P 1'
#
loop_
_entity.id
_entity.type
_entity.pdbx_description
1 polymer ?
#
loop_
_entity_poly.entity_id
_entity_poly.type
_entity_poly.pdbx_seq_one_letter_code
_entity_poly.pdbx_strand_id
1 'polypeptide(L)'
;MITLIAFFAEDLYLHITHAIPHTHAELLRVSLIAFASAALLFTEYRLTVPNLATSIMAMLLAGVARALRKLVIIHHPDVVAEDVIPTSLHVVAGALIGIAWITVFETGNQAFAFKVRSIPLLALNASASAVAMLLGNSIILPLYSEPADTSFQTVGAPVDRLWDALTLTLLTGIVGSYSTLLTARSYTNIYQFCCFPLAIMCIGSSAYVSATNRCSQNPWNALSTYELVNSPSALSAEDSDTIDFTEETHHSAVPALKSSSPGNPFSKYLFGISIASLWAAYGILNFTERQERRSPVLLDQNYVPQLPVEIVLSMYKEPIDEVRKLVTHLQSMPALSDAHVTIYIKDSEANNAYVKEQTGAHNITTLPNVGREGETFLNHILNRWHDLARQTIFLQAGIHNPREFYTHVSNYYDRAQTGFLNLGWPGRLCEYGNCSDRFGWQDNLQFIPQVCKQMYNSTTCENVLLSYKGQFIVSAARIRGINKDIYHDLWQAFVDENNPAHQPSNLQGRPDSMSAPDFGYTMERLWNLLFQCSSVDVGWKCPTLVSGWRIGGDISDCQCFDT
;
A
#
# COMPACT_ATOMS: atom_id res chain seq x y z
N MET A 1 0.52 -9.82 3.51
CA MET A 1 -0.71 -9.81 4.34
C MET A 1 -1.95 -10.24 3.55
N ILE A 2 -2.21 -9.70 2.34
CA ILE A 2 -3.38 -10.07 1.51
C ILE A 2 -3.39 -11.57 1.12
N THR A 3 -2.24 -12.25 1.10
CA THR A 3 -2.12 -13.70 0.86
C THR A 3 -2.98 -14.58 1.77
N LEU A 4 -3.35 -14.11 2.97
CA LEU A 4 -4.26 -14.81 3.88
C LEU A 4 -5.67 -15.01 3.29
N ILE A 5 -6.10 -14.12 2.39
CA ILE A 5 -7.36 -14.23 1.65
C ILE A 5 -7.36 -15.48 0.77
N ALA A 6 -6.21 -15.86 0.20
CA ALA A 6 -6.09 -17.06 -0.61
C ALA A 6 -6.25 -18.33 0.22
N PHE A 7 -5.68 -18.37 1.44
CA PHE A 7 -5.88 -19.50 2.36
C PHE A 7 -7.33 -19.60 2.83
N PHE A 8 -7.97 -18.46 3.12
CA PHE A 8 -9.39 -18.42 3.43
C PHE A 8 -10.24 -18.98 2.28
N ALA A 9 -10.05 -18.48 1.06
CA ALA A 9 -10.82 -18.93 -0.10
C ALA A 9 -10.61 -20.42 -0.40
N GLU A 10 -9.37 -20.90 -0.24
CA GLU A 10 -9.05 -22.31 -0.39
C GLU A 10 -9.80 -23.18 0.62
N ASP A 11 -9.66 -22.89 1.92
CA ASP A 11 -10.28 -23.69 2.98
C ASP A 11 -11.81 -23.61 2.92
N LEU A 12 -12.37 -22.44 2.57
CA LEU A 12 -13.81 -22.28 2.36
C LEU A 12 -14.30 -23.14 1.19
N TYR A 13 -13.58 -23.15 0.07
CA TYR A 13 -13.96 -23.95 -1.10
C TYR A 13 -13.90 -25.45 -0.79
N LEU A 14 -12.83 -25.92 -0.15
CA LEU A 14 -12.71 -27.31 0.28
C LEU A 14 -13.79 -27.70 1.30
N HIS A 15 -14.18 -26.77 2.17
CA HIS A 15 -15.31 -26.97 3.06
C HIS A 15 -16.60 -27.15 2.28
N ILE A 16 -16.93 -26.25 1.35
CA ILE A 16 -18.17 -26.31 0.54
C ILE A 16 -18.24 -27.59 -0.30
N THR A 17 -17.12 -28.07 -0.85
CA THR A 17 -17.09 -29.30 -1.67
C THR A 17 -17.06 -30.58 -0.86
N HIS A 18 -17.15 -30.51 0.48
CA HIS A 18 -17.05 -31.64 1.39
C HIS A 18 -15.71 -32.41 1.31
N ALA A 19 -14.66 -31.79 0.77
CA ALA A 19 -13.33 -32.39 0.71
C ALA A 19 -12.60 -32.37 2.06
N ILE A 20 -13.06 -31.55 3.00
CA ILE A 20 -12.64 -31.57 4.40
C ILE A 20 -13.81 -31.84 5.35
N PRO A 21 -13.56 -32.39 6.56
CA PRO A 21 -14.61 -32.70 7.52
C PRO A 21 -15.43 -31.47 7.93
N HIS A 22 -16.75 -31.60 7.93
CA HIS A 22 -17.68 -30.59 8.43
C HIS A 22 -17.77 -30.61 9.96
N THR A 23 -16.69 -30.21 10.62
CA THR A 23 -16.66 -30.06 12.08
C THR A 23 -16.86 -28.60 12.47
N HIS A 24 -17.45 -28.35 13.64
CA HIS A 24 -17.54 -27.00 14.20
C HIS A 24 -16.17 -26.34 14.38
N ALA A 25 -15.13 -27.13 14.64
CA ALA A 25 -13.75 -26.64 14.75
C ALA A 25 -13.23 -26.09 13.42
N GLU A 26 -13.48 -26.79 12.29
CA GLU A 26 -13.08 -26.30 10.97
C GLU A 26 -13.88 -25.05 10.57
N LEU A 27 -15.19 -25.02 10.84
CA LEU A 27 -16.00 -23.83 10.56
C LEU A 27 -15.52 -22.61 11.37
N LEU A 28 -15.21 -22.80 12.66
CA LEU A 28 -14.65 -21.76 13.52
C LEU A 28 -13.29 -21.28 12.97
N ARG A 29 -12.41 -22.20 12.58
CA ARG A 29 -11.09 -21.88 12.00
C ARG A 29 -11.22 -21.04 10.74
N VAL A 30 -12.04 -21.45 9.79
CA VAL A 30 -12.30 -20.70 8.55
C VAL A 30 -12.87 -19.31 8.86
N SER A 31 -13.81 -19.23 9.82
CA SER A 31 -14.39 -17.97 10.26
C SER A 31 -13.36 -17.02 10.89
N LEU A 32 -12.43 -17.54 11.69
CA LEU A 32 -11.34 -16.76 12.28
C LEU A 32 -10.36 -16.24 11.21
N ILE A 33 -10.03 -17.04 10.19
CA ILE A 33 -9.18 -16.59 9.07
C ILE A 33 -9.90 -15.49 8.27
N ALA A 34 -11.21 -15.65 8.04
CA ALA A 34 -12.03 -14.64 7.37
C ALA A 34 -12.02 -13.31 8.15
N PHE A 35 -12.27 -13.39 9.46
CA PHE A 35 -12.26 -12.23 10.35
C PHE A 35 -10.88 -11.55 10.39
N ALA A 36 -9.80 -12.32 10.55
CA ALA A 36 -8.45 -11.76 10.56
C ALA A 36 -8.08 -11.10 9.22
N SER A 37 -8.49 -11.70 8.10
CA SER A 37 -8.29 -11.13 6.76
C SER A 37 -9.09 -9.83 6.56
N ALA A 38 -10.34 -9.80 7.01
CA ALA A 38 -11.16 -8.61 6.99
C ALA A 38 -10.58 -7.49 7.88
N ALA A 39 -10.11 -7.83 9.09
CA ALA A 39 -9.46 -6.89 9.99
C ALA A 39 -8.16 -6.30 9.40
N LEU A 40 -7.36 -7.12 8.71
CA LEU A 40 -6.15 -6.67 8.01
C LEU A 40 -6.45 -5.67 6.88
N LEU A 41 -7.51 -5.93 6.10
CA LEU A 41 -7.96 -5.01 5.05
C LEU A 41 -8.58 -3.74 5.62
N PHE A 42 -9.40 -3.87 6.66
CA PHE A 42 -10.08 -2.75 7.30
C PHE A 42 -9.12 -1.75 7.93
N THR A 43 -7.98 -2.25 8.43
CA THR A 43 -6.93 -1.44 9.02
C THR A 43 -5.93 -0.88 7.98
N GLU A 44 -6.03 -1.30 6.72
CA GLU A 44 -5.21 -0.78 5.62
C GLU A 44 -5.77 0.57 5.15
N TYR A 45 -5.15 1.63 5.64
CA TYR A 45 -5.59 3.00 5.47
C TYR A 45 -5.07 3.63 4.14
N ARG A 46 -4.31 2.85 3.36
CA ARG A 46 -3.69 3.26 2.10
C ARG A 46 -4.31 2.61 0.86
N LEU A 47 -5.44 1.94 1.04
CA LEU A 47 -6.13 1.27 -0.07
C LEU A 47 -6.63 2.28 -1.10
N THR A 48 -6.32 2.04 -2.36
CA THR A 48 -7.03 2.65 -3.48
C THR A 48 -8.09 1.68 -3.99
N VAL A 49 -9.20 2.20 -4.51
CA VAL A 49 -10.30 1.36 -5.04
C VAL A 49 -9.81 0.33 -6.08
N PRO A 50 -8.99 0.71 -7.09
CA PRO A 50 -8.49 -0.26 -8.07
C PRO A 50 -7.61 -1.34 -7.44
N ASN A 51 -6.71 -0.96 -6.51
CA ASN A 51 -5.81 -1.91 -5.86
C ASN A 51 -6.58 -2.90 -4.97
N LEU A 52 -7.63 -2.43 -4.29
CA LEU A 52 -8.47 -3.28 -3.46
C LEU A 52 -9.22 -4.32 -4.31
N ALA A 53 -9.90 -3.87 -5.36
CA ALA A 53 -10.68 -4.74 -6.24
C ALA A 53 -9.79 -5.81 -6.89
N THR A 54 -8.66 -5.39 -7.47
CA THR A 54 -7.75 -6.31 -8.17
C THR A 54 -7.03 -7.27 -7.22
N SER A 55 -6.50 -6.78 -6.09
CA SER A 55 -5.74 -7.62 -5.16
C SER A 55 -6.61 -8.64 -4.44
N ILE A 56 -7.82 -8.27 -4.01
CA ILE A 56 -8.75 -9.21 -3.37
C ILE A 56 -9.16 -10.28 -4.37
N MET A 57 -9.59 -9.89 -5.58
CA MET A 57 -10.01 -10.87 -6.60
C MET A 57 -8.85 -11.81 -6.97
N ALA A 58 -7.65 -11.29 -7.16
CA ALA A 58 -6.47 -12.11 -7.45
C ALA A 58 -6.22 -13.16 -6.34
N MET A 59 -6.32 -12.77 -5.06
CA MET A 59 -6.10 -13.71 -3.96
C MET A 59 -7.25 -14.71 -3.79
N LEU A 60 -8.51 -14.30 -4.00
CA LEU A 60 -9.64 -15.23 -4.00
C LEU A 60 -9.50 -16.29 -5.10
N LEU A 61 -9.19 -15.85 -6.33
CA LEU A 61 -8.97 -16.76 -7.46
C LEU A 61 -7.78 -17.69 -7.22
N ALA A 62 -6.68 -17.18 -6.67
CA ALA A 62 -5.54 -18.01 -6.29
C ALA A 62 -5.92 -19.07 -5.24
N GLY A 63 -6.75 -18.72 -4.25
CA GLY A 63 -7.26 -19.67 -3.26
C GLY A 63 -8.17 -20.75 -3.86
N VAL A 64 -9.13 -20.35 -4.71
CA VAL A 64 -10.03 -21.30 -5.41
C VAL A 64 -9.23 -22.25 -6.30
N ALA A 65 -8.26 -21.73 -7.05
CA ALA A 65 -7.41 -22.57 -7.88
C ALA A 65 -6.67 -23.61 -7.02
N ARG A 66 -6.14 -23.23 -5.85
CA ARG A 66 -5.46 -24.16 -4.93
C ARG A 66 -6.39 -25.27 -4.44
N ALA A 67 -7.63 -24.91 -4.11
CA ALA A 67 -8.63 -25.89 -3.70
C ALA A 67 -9.02 -26.85 -4.83
N LEU A 68 -9.20 -26.34 -6.05
CA LEU A 68 -9.51 -27.16 -7.23
C LEU A 68 -8.42 -28.19 -7.50
N ARG A 69 -7.14 -27.82 -7.41
CA ARG A 69 -6.09 -28.84 -7.55
C ARG A 69 -6.15 -29.88 -6.45
N LYS A 70 -6.34 -29.47 -5.19
CA LYS A 70 -6.44 -30.44 -4.09
C LYS A 70 -7.54 -31.46 -4.35
N LEU A 71 -8.67 -31.02 -4.90
CA LEU A 71 -9.74 -31.91 -5.36
C LEU A 71 -9.28 -32.84 -6.50
N VAL A 72 -8.57 -32.32 -7.51
CA VAL A 72 -8.02 -33.15 -8.60
C VAL A 72 -7.05 -34.20 -8.07
N ILE A 73 -6.15 -33.86 -7.14
CA ILE A 73 -5.23 -34.82 -6.52
C ILE A 73 -6.01 -35.88 -5.73
N ILE A 74 -7.05 -35.48 -5.01
CA ILE A 74 -7.89 -36.39 -4.20
C ILE A 74 -8.66 -37.36 -5.10
N HIS A 75 -9.19 -36.90 -6.23
CA HIS A 75 -10.08 -37.68 -7.09
C HIS A 75 -9.38 -38.36 -8.28
N HIS A 76 -8.24 -37.83 -8.73
CA HIS A 76 -7.52 -38.26 -9.94
C HIS A 76 -5.99 -38.24 -9.73
N PRO A 77 -5.46 -39.02 -8.77
CA PRO A 77 -4.03 -39.01 -8.47
C PRO A 77 -3.15 -39.44 -9.65
N ASP A 78 -3.63 -40.38 -10.47
CA ASP A 78 -2.87 -40.97 -11.58
C ASP A 78 -2.58 -39.94 -12.69
N VAL A 79 -3.56 -39.08 -12.99
CA VAL A 79 -3.43 -38.03 -14.01
C VAL A 79 -2.38 -36.99 -13.61
N VAL A 80 -2.24 -36.71 -12.31
CA VAL A 80 -1.28 -35.73 -11.78
C VAL A 80 0.14 -36.29 -11.75
N ALA A 81 0.31 -37.61 -11.64
CA ALA A 81 1.61 -38.26 -11.61
C ALA A 81 2.31 -38.26 -12.98
N GLU A 82 1.55 -38.30 -14.08
CA GLU A 82 2.09 -38.37 -15.45
C GLU A 82 2.38 -36.97 -16.04
N ASP A 83 1.68 -35.93 -15.60
CA ASP A 83 1.74 -34.61 -16.22
C ASP A 83 2.83 -33.72 -15.61
N VAL A 84 4.09 -34.01 -15.96
CA VAL A 84 5.25 -33.16 -15.63
C VAL A 84 5.31 -31.98 -16.61
N ILE A 85 4.27 -31.16 -16.67
CA ILE A 85 4.39 -29.86 -17.32
C ILE A 85 5.42 -29.06 -16.52
N PRO A 86 6.46 -28.48 -17.14
CA PRO A 86 7.48 -27.75 -16.41
C PRO A 86 6.83 -26.64 -15.58
N THR A 87 6.97 -26.68 -14.26
CA THR A 87 6.51 -25.62 -13.34
C THR A 87 7.02 -24.24 -13.77
N SER A 88 8.16 -24.22 -14.47
CA SER A 88 8.71 -23.04 -15.15
C SER A 88 7.75 -22.42 -16.17
N LEU A 89 6.96 -23.21 -16.92
CA LEU A 89 6.03 -22.71 -17.95
C LEU A 89 4.89 -21.89 -17.35
N HIS A 90 4.40 -22.26 -16.16
CA HIS A 90 3.33 -21.54 -15.47
C HIS A 90 3.83 -20.29 -14.76
N VAL A 91 5.05 -20.33 -14.21
CA VAL A 91 5.73 -19.13 -13.72
C VAL A 91 5.96 -18.16 -14.88
N VAL A 92 6.36 -18.67 -16.05
CA VAL A 92 6.50 -17.88 -17.28
C VAL A 92 5.14 -17.34 -17.73
N ALA A 93 4.08 -18.14 -17.77
CA ALA A 93 2.74 -17.69 -18.15
C ALA A 93 2.17 -16.64 -17.18
N GLY A 94 2.31 -16.85 -15.87
CA GLY A 94 1.91 -15.88 -14.86
C GLY A 94 2.73 -14.59 -14.93
N ALA A 95 4.04 -14.69 -15.18
CA ALA A 95 4.89 -13.53 -15.43
C ALA A 95 4.49 -12.80 -16.72
N LEU A 96 4.17 -13.52 -17.80
CA LEU A 96 3.71 -12.95 -19.07
C LEU A 96 2.33 -12.29 -18.94
N ILE A 97 1.39 -12.88 -18.19
CA ILE A 97 0.10 -12.25 -17.87
C ILE A 97 0.32 -11.01 -17.01
N GLY A 98 1.22 -11.07 -16.03
CA GLY A 98 1.59 -9.91 -15.21
C GLY A 98 2.18 -8.78 -16.07
N ILE A 99 3.11 -9.10 -16.98
CA ILE A 99 3.67 -8.16 -17.93
C ILE A 99 2.59 -7.62 -18.87
N ALA A 100 1.73 -8.47 -19.43
CA ALA A 100 0.63 -8.07 -20.30
C ALA A 100 -0.39 -7.18 -19.57
N TRP A 101 -0.68 -7.48 -18.30
CA TRP A 101 -1.57 -6.67 -17.48
C TRP A 101 -0.98 -5.28 -17.23
N ILE A 102 0.30 -5.24 -16.85
CA ILE A 102 1.09 -4.00 -16.74
C ILE A 102 1.05 -3.26 -18.09
N THR A 103 1.35 -3.90 -19.22
CA THR A 103 1.41 -3.19 -20.50
C THR A 103 0.05 -2.77 -21.05
N VAL A 104 -1.05 -3.48 -20.76
CA VAL A 104 -2.38 -3.16 -21.30
C VAL A 104 -3.16 -2.18 -20.42
N PHE A 105 -3.05 -2.31 -19.10
CA PHE A 105 -3.84 -1.51 -18.16
C PHE A 105 -3.03 -0.34 -17.56
N GLU A 106 -1.70 -0.30 -17.73
CA GLU A 106 -0.83 0.76 -17.21
C GLU A 106 -0.41 1.78 -18.29
N THR A 107 -0.76 1.57 -19.58
CA THR A 107 -0.49 2.52 -20.67
C THR A 107 -1.25 3.84 -20.58
N GLY A 108 -2.11 4.02 -19.58
CA GLY A 108 -2.90 5.24 -19.41
C GLY A 108 -2.18 6.37 -18.66
N ASN A 109 -1.18 6.10 -17.82
CA ASN A 109 -0.39 7.12 -17.10
C ASN A 109 0.76 6.42 -16.35
N GLN A 110 1.94 7.05 -16.31
CA GLN A 110 3.22 6.56 -15.73
C GLN A 110 3.18 6.32 -14.19
N ALA A 111 2.24 5.50 -13.70
CA ALA A 111 2.00 5.29 -12.29
C ALA A 111 3.19 4.65 -11.56
N PHE A 112 4.07 3.97 -12.30
CA PHE A 112 5.35 3.46 -11.80
C PHE A 112 6.51 3.99 -12.65
N ALA A 113 7.01 5.18 -12.31
CA ALA A 113 8.42 5.48 -12.50
C ALA A 113 9.22 4.47 -11.68
N PHE A 114 9.56 3.31 -12.27
CA PHE A 114 10.41 2.29 -11.66
C PHE A 114 11.76 2.93 -11.33
N LYS A 115 11.91 3.43 -10.10
CA LYS A 115 13.22 3.83 -9.60
C LYS A 115 14.07 2.56 -9.58
N VAL A 116 15.20 2.56 -10.29
CA VAL A 116 16.15 1.42 -10.32
C VAL A 116 16.50 0.95 -8.90
N ARG A 117 16.55 1.88 -7.94
CA ARG A 117 16.78 1.63 -6.52
C ARG A 117 15.70 0.76 -5.84
N SER A 118 14.48 0.73 -6.38
CA SER A 118 13.38 -0.11 -5.91
C SER A 118 13.36 -1.48 -6.59
N ILE A 119 14.16 -1.72 -7.63
CA ILE A 119 14.22 -3.01 -8.32
C ILE A 119 14.61 -4.15 -7.37
N PRO A 120 15.61 -4.02 -6.47
CA PRO A 120 15.92 -5.09 -5.54
C PRO A 120 14.75 -5.42 -4.60
N LEU A 121 14.02 -4.40 -4.11
CA LEU A 121 12.86 -4.60 -3.25
C LEU A 121 11.68 -5.19 -4.03
N LEU A 122 11.45 -4.76 -5.27
CA LEU A 122 10.40 -5.28 -6.12
C LEU A 122 10.72 -6.70 -6.59
N ALA A 123 11.98 -6.99 -6.94
CA ALA A 123 12.46 -8.32 -7.25
C ALA A 123 12.38 -9.21 -6.02
N LEU A 124 12.74 -8.73 -4.82
CA LEU A 124 12.57 -9.46 -3.58
C LEU A 124 11.09 -9.68 -3.25
N ASN A 125 10.21 -8.70 -3.46
CA ASN A 125 8.78 -8.84 -3.21
C ASN A 125 8.09 -9.72 -4.26
N ALA A 126 8.48 -9.63 -5.53
CA ALA A 126 7.99 -10.48 -6.60
C ALA A 126 8.53 -11.90 -6.45
N SER A 127 9.79 -12.06 -6.06
CA SER A 127 10.38 -13.36 -5.72
C SER A 127 9.77 -13.91 -4.46
N ALA A 128 9.52 -13.11 -3.41
CA ALA A 128 8.85 -13.54 -2.19
C ALA A 128 7.36 -13.81 -2.42
N SER A 129 6.70 -13.11 -3.35
CA SER A 129 5.32 -13.36 -3.74
C SER A 129 5.23 -14.59 -4.63
N ALA A 130 6.15 -14.76 -5.59
CA ALA A 130 6.27 -15.96 -6.40
C ALA A 130 6.64 -17.14 -5.51
N VAL A 131 7.62 -16.99 -4.62
CA VAL A 131 8.00 -17.95 -3.59
C VAL A 131 6.86 -18.16 -2.61
N ALA A 132 6.03 -17.18 -2.21
CA ALA A 132 4.85 -17.41 -1.38
C ALA A 132 3.68 -18.04 -2.16
N MET A 133 3.63 -17.85 -3.48
CA MET A 133 2.71 -18.55 -4.38
C MET A 133 3.20 -19.98 -4.67
N LEU A 134 4.52 -20.21 -4.65
CA LEU A 134 5.19 -21.50 -4.82
C LEU A 134 5.18 -22.30 -3.50
N LEU A 135 5.55 -21.67 -2.38
CA LEU A 135 5.54 -22.13 -0.99
C LEU A 135 4.19 -21.95 -0.30
N GLY A 136 3.17 -21.42 -0.97
CA GLY A 136 1.79 -21.72 -0.59
C GLY A 136 1.40 -23.13 -1.05
N ASN A 137 2.37 -23.96 -1.45
CA ASN A 137 2.22 -25.03 -2.40
C ASN A 137 1.38 -24.57 -3.60
N SER A 138 2.08 -24.02 -4.60
CA SER A 138 1.54 -23.89 -5.96
C SER A 138 0.87 -25.19 -6.33
N ILE A 139 -0.15 -25.03 -7.17
CA ILE A 139 -0.86 -26.05 -7.93
C ILE A 139 0.07 -26.93 -8.81
N ILE A 140 1.40 -26.86 -8.67
CA ILE A 140 2.33 -27.45 -9.64
C ILE A 140 3.64 -28.03 -9.05
N LEU A 141 3.68 -28.46 -7.77
CA LEU A 141 4.43 -29.62 -7.21
C LEU A 141 4.97 -29.37 -5.79
N PRO A 142 5.04 -30.40 -4.93
CA PRO A 142 5.85 -30.39 -3.72
C PRO A 142 7.34 -30.34 -4.09
N LEU A 143 8.12 -29.55 -3.35
CA LEU A 143 9.57 -29.71 -3.35
C LEU A 143 9.90 -31.06 -2.68
N TYR A 144 10.27 -32.01 -3.54
CA TYR A 144 10.70 -33.39 -3.23
C TYR A 144 9.63 -34.31 -2.63
N SER A 145 8.84 -34.94 -3.49
CA SER A 145 8.59 -36.38 -3.29
C SER A 145 9.75 -37.13 -3.94
N GLU A 146 10.55 -37.82 -3.13
CA GLU A 146 11.07 -39.11 -3.58
C GLU A 146 9.92 -39.84 -4.28
N PRO A 147 10.17 -40.51 -5.43
CA PRO A 147 9.13 -41.24 -6.15
C PRO A 147 8.34 -42.05 -5.12
N ALA A 148 7.04 -41.80 -5.09
CA ALA A 148 6.13 -42.47 -4.20
C ALA A 148 6.24 -43.96 -4.48
N ASP A 149 7.01 -44.67 -3.65
CA ASP A 149 6.78 -46.09 -3.44
C ASP A 149 5.30 -46.19 -3.08
N THR A 150 4.59 -46.94 -3.91
CA THR A 150 3.14 -46.99 -4.11
C THR A 150 2.35 -47.48 -2.90
N SER A 151 2.90 -47.45 -1.69
CA SER A 151 2.15 -47.68 -0.47
C SER A 151 1.34 -46.43 -0.12
N PHE A 152 0.13 -46.39 -0.65
CA PHE A 152 -1.00 -45.58 -0.20
C PHE A 152 -0.98 -45.36 1.31
N GLN A 153 -0.60 -44.15 1.77
CA GLN A 153 -1.19 -43.41 2.89
C GLN A 153 -0.41 -42.09 3.15
N THR A 154 -0.79 -41.02 2.44
CA THR A 154 -1.17 -39.68 2.96
C THR A 154 -0.44 -39.03 4.16
N VAL A 155 0.86 -39.25 4.42
CA VAL A 155 1.54 -38.72 5.64
C VAL A 155 2.10 -37.27 5.51
N GLY A 156 2.27 -36.70 4.32
CA GLY A 156 2.96 -35.39 4.16
C GLY A 156 2.13 -34.10 4.34
N ALA A 157 0.85 -34.09 3.94
CA ALA A 157 0.08 -32.86 3.76
C ALA A 157 -0.06 -31.89 4.98
N PRO A 158 -0.11 -32.35 6.25
CA PRO A 158 -0.17 -31.44 7.40
C PRO A 158 1.16 -30.73 7.63
N VAL A 159 2.28 -31.43 7.44
CA VAL A 159 3.62 -30.92 7.74
C VAL A 159 3.97 -29.78 6.78
N ASP A 160 3.56 -29.91 5.52
CA ASP A 160 3.82 -28.88 4.49
C ASP A 160 3.10 -27.57 4.82
N ARG A 161 1.82 -27.60 5.22
CA ARG A 161 1.07 -26.39 5.60
C ARG A 161 1.70 -25.62 6.76
N LEU A 162 2.32 -26.32 7.70
CA LEU A 162 3.02 -25.68 8.82
C LEU A 162 4.28 -24.98 8.34
N TRP A 163 5.07 -25.60 7.46
CA TRP A 163 6.24 -24.98 6.86
C TRP A 163 5.89 -23.77 5.99
N ASP A 164 4.81 -23.84 5.23
CA ASP A 164 4.28 -22.71 4.45
C ASP A 164 3.96 -21.52 5.35
N ALA A 165 3.23 -21.78 6.45
CA ALA A 165 2.84 -20.77 7.44
C ALA A 165 4.06 -20.14 8.14
N LEU A 166 5.04 -20.96 8.55
CA LEU A 166 6.27 -20.49 9.17
C LEU A 166 7.13 -19.68 8.18
N THR A 167 7.21 -20.12 6.93
CA THR A 167 8.00 -19.42 5.90
C THR A 167 7.37 -18.08 5.54
N LEU A 168 6.04 -18.04 5.38
CA LEU A 168 5.32 -16.78 5.16
C LEU A 168 5.52 -15.81 6.35
N THR A 169 5.53 -16.33 7.57
CA THR A 169 5.79 -15.56 8.79
C THR A 169 7.22 -15.02 8.85
N LEU A 170 8.20 -15.84 8.49
CA LEU A 170 9.61 -15.47 8.41
C LEU A 170 9.82 -14.39 7.33
N LEU A 171 9.36 -14.63 6.10
CA LEU A 171 9.50 -13.69 4.99
C LEU A 171 8.79 -12.36 5.28
N THR A 172 7.60 -12.39 5.86
CA THR A 172 6.89 -11.18 6.28
C THR A 172 7.67 -10.41 7.35
N GLY A 173 8.24 -11.11 8.34
CA GLY A 173 9.10 -10.49 9.34
C GLY A 173 10.37 -9.88 8.76
N ILE A 174 11.01 -10.55 7.79
CA ILE A 174 12.22 -10.06 7.10
C ILE A 174 11.88 -8.82 6.27
N VAL A 175 10.86 -8.89 5.42
CA VAL A 175 10.42 -7.77 4.59
C VAL A 175 9.96 -6.60 5.45
N GLY A 176 9.20 -6.86 6.53
CA GLY A 176 8.78 -5.85 7.50
C GLY A 176 9.96 -5.16 8.16
N SER A 177 10.93 -5.93 8.67
CA SER A 177 12.15 -5.38 9.28
C SER A 177 13.00 -4.62 8.28
N TYR A 178 13.21 -5.16 7.09
CA TYR A 178 13.99 -4.54 6.02
C TYR A 178 13.35 -3.23 5.55
N SER A 179 12.03 -3.24 5.33
CA SER A 179 11.28 -2.02 5.00
C SER A 179 11.45 -0.98 6.11
N THR A 180 11.25 -1.37 7.37
CA THR A 180 11.39 -0.44 8.50
C THR A 180 12.79 0.17 8.61
N LEU A 181 13.83 -0.61 8.31
CA LEU A 181 15.21 -0.14 8.34
C LEU A 181 15.53 0.77 7.14
N LEU A 182 15.03 0.48 5.95
CA LEU A 182 15.30 1.26 4.75
C LEU A 182 14.44 2.52 4.60
N THR A 183 13.13 2.41 4.82
CA THR A 183 12.17 3.51 4.66
C THR A 183 11.93 4.26 5.96
N ALA A 184 12.78 4.03 6.97
CA ALA A 184 12.73 4.56 8.32
C ALA A 184 11.50 4.18 9.17
N ARG A 185 10.38 3.72 8.58
CA ARG A 185 9.22 3.09 9.24
C ARG A 185 8.50 2.10 8.31
N SER A 186 7.80 1.12 8.88
CA SER A 186 6.88 0.23 8.15
C SER A 186 5.44 0.75 8.23
N TYR A 187 4.62 0.33 7.29
CA TYR A 187 3.24 0.80 7.11
C TYR A 187 2.22 0.04 7.97
N THR A 188 2.71 -0.82 8.85
CA THR A 188 1.87 -1.79 9.54
C THR A 188 1.30 -1.24 10.84
N ASN A 189 -0.03 -1.24 10.91
CA ASN A 189 -0.77 -0.90 12.13
C ASN A 189 -0.61 -2.02 13.19
N ILE A 190 -0.72 -1.70 14.48
CA ILE A 190 -0.67 -2.69 15.57
C ILE A 190 -1.71 -3.80 15.38
N TYR A 191 -2.90 -3.47 14.88
CA TYR A 191 -3.92 -4.47 14.57
C TYR A 191 -3.47 -5.41 13.45
N GLN A 192 -2.82 -4.90 12.40
CA GLN A 192 -2.29 -5.73 11.33
C GLN A 192 -1.16 -6.63 11.84
N PHE A 193 -0.29 -6.07 12.68
CA PHE A 193 0.80 -6.80 13.33
C PHE A 193 0.29 -7.94 14.22
N CYS A 194 -0.85 -7.78 14.90
CA CYS A 194 -1.45 -8.82 15.74
C CYS A 194 -2.34 -9.82 14.96
N CYS A 195 -3.15 -9.33 14.02
CA CYS A 195 -4.08 -10.17 13.25
C CYS A 195 -3.34 -11.12 12.31
N PHE A 196 -2.18 -10.72 11.79
CA PHE A 196 -1.41 -11.58 10.88
C PHE A 196 -0.90 -12.86 11.55
N PRO A 197 -0.17 -12.83 12.68
CA PRO A 197 0.21 -14.04 13.41
C PRO A 197 -0.98 -14.88 13.85
N LEU A 198 -2.09 -14.25 14.26
CA LEU A 198 -3.33 -14.97 14.60
C LEU A 198 -3.85 -15.80 13.43
N ALA A 199 -3.90 -15.20 12.23
CA ALA A 199 -4.31 -15.91 11.01
C ALA A 199 -3.36 -17.06 10.67
N ILE A 200 -2.04 -16.85 10.81
CA ILE A 200 -1.01 -17.90 10.62
C ILE A 200 -1.21 -19.04 11.61
N MET A 201 -1.47 -18.75 12.89
CA MET A 201 -1.74 -19.78 13.90
C MET A 201 -3.01 -20.57 13.55
N CYS A 202 -4.05 -19.92 13.05
CA CYS A 202 -5.26 -20.61 12.57
C CYS A 202 -4.95 -21.55 11.40
N ILE A 203 -4.14 -21.12 10.43
CA ILE A 203 -3.70 -21.96 9.31
C ILE A 203 -2.91 -23.17 9.81
N GLY A 204 -1.92 -22.95 10.69
CA GLY A 204 -1.08 -24.01 11.26
C GLY A 204 -1.81 -24.98 12.20
N SER A 205 -2.87 -24.54 12.88
CA SER A 205 -3.64 -25.38 13.82
C SER A 205 -4.28 -26.61 13.15
N SER A 206 -4.73 -26.46 11.90
CA SER A 206 -5.32 -27.56 11.12
C SER A 206 -4.36 -28.74 10.94
N ALA A 207 -3.08 -28.43 10.74
CA ALA A 207 -2.02 -29.43 10.61
C ALA A 207 -1.78 -30.18 11.93
N TYR A 208 -1.79 -29.45 13.04
CA TYR A 208 -1.58 -30.01 14.37
C TYR A 208 -2.72 -30.95 14.80
N VAL A 209 -3.97 -30.53 14.59
CA VAL A 209 -5.16 -31.36 14.89
C VAL A 209 -5.16 -32.64 14.04
N SER A 210 -4.81 -32.53 12.76
CA SER A 210 -4.72 -33.68 11.87
C SER A 210 -3.63 -34.68 12.29
N ALA A 211 -2.47 -34.18 12.74
CA ALA A 211 -1.38 -35.03 13.21
C ALA A 211 -1.69 -35.72 14.55
N THR A 212 -2.32 -35.01 15.49
CA THR A 212 -2.68 -35.55 16.81
C THR A 212 -3.77 -36.61 16.72
N ASN A 213 -4.81 -36.38 15.91
CA ASN A 213 -5.87 -37.38 15.69
C ASN A 213 -5.33 -38.70 15.12
N ARG A 214 -4.34 -38.65 14.23
CA ARG A 214 -3.68 -39.86 13.69
C ARG A 214 -2.84 -40.58 14.73
N CYS A 215 -2.07 -39.84 15.52
CA CYS A 215 -1.26 -40.44 16.58
C CYS A 215 -2.13 -41.16 17.62
N SER A 216 -3.33 -40.63 17.90
CA SER A 216 -4.30 -41.27 18.80
C SER A 216 -4.96 -42.53 18.23
N GLN A 217 -5.04 -42.71 16.91
CA GLN A 217 -5.68 -43.87 16.29
C GLN A 217 -4.73 -45.07 16.11
N ASN A 218 -3.42 -44.84 16.10
CA ASN A 218 -2.39 -45.87 15.86
C ASN A 218 -1.67 -46.53 17.08
N PRO A 219 -1.92 -46.26 18.37
CA PRO A 219 -1.17 -46.96 19.42
C PRO A 219 -1.69 -48.37 19.74
N TRP A 220 -2.93 -48.70 19.38
CA TRP A 220 -3.59 -49.92 19.89
C TRP A 220 -3.62 -51.10 18.92
N ASN A 221 -3.41 -50.89 17.62
CA ASN A 221 -3.46 -51.98 16.62
C ASN A 221 -2.07 -52.58 16.29
N ALA A 222 -0.97 -51.98 16.75
CA ALA A 222 0.38 -52.50 16.50
C ALA A 222 0.90 -53.44 17.61
N LEU A 223 0.12 -53.69 18.66
CA LEU A 223 0.47 -54.58 19.78
C LEU A 223 -0.26 -55.93 19.71
N SER A 224 -0.39 -56.53 18.53
CA SER A 224 -0.90 -57.90 18.42
C SER A 224 -0.53 -58.54 17.09
N THR A 225 0.71 -59.03 17.01
CA THR A 225 1.10 -60.34 16.44
C THR A 225 2.62 -60.36 16.32
N TYR A 226 3.30 -60.84 17.35
CA TYR A 226 4.59 -61.49 17.13
C TYR A 226 4.28 -62.77 16.35
N GLU A 227 4.37 -62.71 15.02
CA GLU A 227 4.36 -63.89 14.17
C GLU A 227 5.64 -64.66 14.47
N LEU A 228 5.50 -65.81 15.15
CA LEU A 228 6.58 -66.76 15.35
C LEU A 228 7.00 -67.30 13.96
N VAL A 229 8.16 -66.89 13.49
CA VAL A 229 8.80 -67.46 12.30
C VAL A 229 9.16 -68.90 12.60
N ASN A 230 8.33 -69.84 12.15
CA ASN A 230 8.69 -71.25 12.05
C ASN A 230 9.48 -71.46 10.76
N SER A 231 10.77 -71.75 10.89
CA SER A 231 11.59 -72.33 9.81
C SER A 231 11.13 -73.76 9.50
N PRO A 232 11.05 -74.13 8.22
CA PRO A 232 11.36 -75.49 7.81
C PRO A 232 12.57 -75.50 6.88
N SER A 233 13.61 -76.19 7.34
CA SER A 233 14.69 -76.71 6.54
C SER A 233 14.15 -77.74 5.55
N ALA A 234 14.40 -77.57 4.26
CA ALA A 234 14.34 -78.68 3.30
C ALA A 234 15.37 -78.45 2.18
N LEU A 235 16.42 -79.27 2.23
CA LEU A 235 17.28 -79.59 1.11
C LEU A 235 16.47 -80.30 0.02
N SER A 236 16.66 -79.93 -1.25
CA SER A 236 16.81 -80.90 -2.33
C SER A 236 17.60 -80.30 -3.49
N ALA A 237 18.60 -81.07 -3.91
CA ALA A 237 19.45 -80.83 -5.05
C ALA A 237 18.77 -81.24 -6.38
N GLU A 238 19.52 -80.98 -7.46
CA GLU A 238 19.39 -81.44 -8.85
C GLU A 238 18.50 -80.55 -9.74
N ASP A 239 19.10 -79.70 -10.59
CA ASP A 239 19.88 -79.96 -11.82
C ASP A 239 18.96 -79.97 -13.04
N SER A 240 19.15 -78.99 -13.93
CA SER A 240 18.62 -78.94 -15.29
C SER A 240 19.08 -77.65 -15.95
N ASP A 241 20.18 -77.76 -16.69
CA ASP A 241 20.64 -76.81 -17.68
C ASP A 241 19.51 -76.27 -18.57
N THR A 242 19.41 -74.95 -18.68
CA THR A 242 18.91 -74.30 -19.89
C THR A 242 19.55 -72.94 -20.04
N ILE A 243 20.39 -72.85 -21.07
CA ILE A 243 21.03 -71.65 -21.56
C ILE A 243 19.93 -70.73 -22.09
N ASP A 244 19.71 -69.60 -21.43
CA ASP A 244 18.96 -68.49 -22.00
C ASP A 244 19.70 -67.18 -21.77
N PHE A 245 19.79 -66.39 -22.84
CA PHE A 245 20.56 -65.16 -22.93
C PHE A 245 19.90 -64.05 -22.10
N THR A 246 20.34 -63.86 -20.86
CA THR A 246 20.01 -62.64 -20.10
C THR A 246 21.04 -61.55 -20.39
N GLU A 247 20.56 -60.53 -21.09
CA GLU A 247 21.16 -59.21 -21.25
C GLU A 247 21.39 -58.59 -19.85
N GLU A 248 22.64 -58.58 -19.40
CA GLU A 248 23.09 -57.89 -18.18
C GLU A 248 22.86 -56.38 -18.31
N THR A 249 21.67 -55.92 -17.94
CA THR A 249 21.46 -54.52 -17.56
C THR A 249 21.97 -54.36 -16.13
N HIS A 250 23.20 -53.89 -16.01
CA HIS A 250 23.77 -53.35 -14.76
C HIS A 250 22.93 -52.16 -14.27
N HIS A 251 21.82 -52.43 -13.58
CA HIS A 251 21.24 -51.47 -12.66
C HIS A 251 22.15 -51.40 -11.44
N SER A 252 23.12 -50.49 -11.50
CA SER A 252 23.82 -49.98 -10.34
C SER A 252 22.77 -49.55 -9.32
N ALA A 253 22.54 -50.40 -8.32
CA ALA A 253 21.86 -50.03 -7.10
C ALA A 253 22.70 -48.94 -6.43
N VAL A 254 22.43 -47.70 -6.81
CA VAL A 254 22.88 -46.53 -6.05
C VAL A 254 22.28 -46.75 -4.66
N PRO A 255 23.09 -46.91 -3.59
CA PRO A 255 22.55 -46.98 -2.26
C PRO A 255 21.81 -45.66 -2.06
N ALA A 256 20.47 -45.73 -2.02
CA ALA A 256 19.63 -44.62 -1.66
C ALA A 256 20.20 -44.08 -0.36
N LEU A 257 20.81 -42.89 -0.44
CA LEU A 257 21.25 -42.15 0.73
C LEU A 257 19.97 -41.92 1.54
N LYS A 258 19.69 -42.84 2.48
CA LYS A 258 18.73 -42.63 3.55
C LYS A 258 19.20 -41.36 4.24
N SER A 259 18.56 -40.25 3.86
CA SER A 259 18.59 -38.97 4.56
C SER A 259 17.84 -39.15 5.88
N SER A 260 18.31 -40.08 6.71
CA SER A 260 18.00 -40.13 8.12
C SER A 260 18.86 -39.06 8.77
N SER A 261 18.51 -37.80 8.56
CA SER A 261 18.80 -36.78 9.55
C SER A 261 17.64 -36.84 10.54
N PRO A 262 17.78 -37.52 11.70
CA PRO A 262 16.81 -37.35 12.77
C PRO A 262 16.94 -35.90 13.19
N GLY A 263 16.01 -35.08 12.69
CA GLY A 263 16.02 -33.64 12.88
C GLY A 263 16.13 -33.33 14.36
N ASN A 264 17.33 -32.93 14.77
CA ASN A 264 17.66 -32.66 16.16
C ASN A 264 16.58 -31.71 16.71
N PRO A 265 15.81 -32.09 17.75
CA PRO A 265 14.72 -31.28 18.28
C PRO A 265 15.17 -29.85 18.59
N PHE A 266 16.45 -29.68 18.95
CA PHE A 266 17.10 -28.40 19.13
C PHE A 266 17.01 -27.46 17.91
N SER A 267 17.12 -27.98 16.68
CA SER A 267 17.01 -27.21 15.44
C SER A 267 15.61 -26.60 15.27
N LYS A 268 14.56 -27.34 15.62
CA LYS A 268 13.17 -26.85 15.55
C LYS A 268 12.91 -25.72 16.56
N TYR A 269 13.42 -25.85 17.79
CA TYR A 269 13.32 -24.81 18.80
C TYR A 269 14.08 -23.54 18.39
N LEU A 270 15.31 -23.69 17.87
CA LEU A 270 16.09 -22.56 17.37
C LEU A 270 15.36 -21.81 16.25
N PHE A 271 14.74 -22.54 15.32
CA PHE A 271 13.96 -21.92 14.24
C PHE A 271 12.77 -21.11 14.77
N GLY A 272 12.02 -21.65 15.74
CA GLY A 272 10.92 -20.94 16.39
C GLY A 272 11.38 -19.67 17.13
N ILE A 273 12.48 -19.76 17.88
CA ILE A 273 13.10 -18.61 18.58
C ILE A 273 13.54 -17.54 17.59
N SER A 274 14.14 -17.92 16.46
CA SER A 274 14.54 -16.98 15.40
C SER A 274 13.34 -16.22 14.83
N ILE A 275 12.22 -16.91 14.54
CA ILE A 275 11.00 -16.25 14.06
C ILE A 275 10.43 -15.30 15.11
N ALA A 276 10.32 -15.74 16.36
CA ALA A 276 9.81 -14.91 17.45
C ALA A 276 10.68 -13.66 17.67
N SER A 277 12.00 -13.83 17.64
CA SER A 277 12.97 -12.72 17.80
C SER A 277 12.88 -11.73 16.64
N LEU A 278 12.72 -12.23 15.41
CA LEU A 278 12.51 -11.39 14.23
C LEU A 278 11.20 -10.59 14.32
N TRP A 279 10.11 -11.21 14.78
CA TRP A 279 8.83 -10.52 14.97
C TRP A 279 8.88 -9.49 16.10
N ALA A 280 9.56 -9.80 17.20
CA ALA A 280 9.83 -8.83 18.27
C ALA A 280 10.67 -7.66 17.75
N ALA A 281 11.73 -7.93 17.00
CA ALA A 281 12.56 -6.90 16.36
C ALA A 281 11.73 -6.06 15.38
N TYR A 282 10.90 -6.68 14.54
CA TYR A 282 10.01 -5.97 13.63
C TYR A 282 9.04 -5.06 14.40
N GLY A 283 8.38 -5.57 15.45
CA GLY A 283 7.48 -4.78 16.29
C GLY A 283 8.19 -3.60 16.95
N ILE A 284 9.35 -3.83 17.58
CA ILE A 284 10.16 -2.78 18.19
C ILE A 284 10.55 -1.74 17.14
N LEU A 285 11.11 -2.15 16.00
CA LEU A 285 11.56 -1.23 14.97
C LEU A 285 10.41 -0.41 14.36
N ASN A 286 9.24 -1.04 14.18
CA ASN A 286 8.07 -0.43 13.54
C ASN A 286 7.35 0.57 14.47
N PHE A 287 7.25 0.26 15.76
CA PHE A 287 6.46 1.04 16.72
C PHE A 287 7.29 1.92 17.65
N THR A 288 8.62 1.81 17.63
CA THR A 288 9.48 2.78 18.32
C THR A 288 9.54 4.07 17.52
N GLU A 289 9.04 5.16 18.11
CA GLU A 289 9.06 6.47 17.49
C GLU A 289 10.51 6.92 17.29
N ARG A 290 10.94 6.99 16.03
CA ARG A 290 12.21 7.63 15.66
C ARG A 290 11.98 9.12 15.54
N GLN A 291 12.72 9.90 16.31
CA GLN A 291 12.74 11.35 16.21
C GLN A 291 13.41 11.71 14.88
N GLU A 292 12.62 12.00 13.85
CA GLU A 292 13.15 12.57 12.63
C GLU A 292 13.57 14.01 12.88
N ARG A 293 14.66 14.40 12.22
CA ARG A 293 15.06 15.80 12.17
C ARG A 293 13.94 16.55 11.46
N ARG A 294 13.26 17.44 12.17
CA ARG A 294 12.27 18.33 11.58
C ARG A 294 13.01 19.58 11.13
N SER A 295 12.83 19.96 9.88
CA SER A 295 13.20 21.29 9.41
C SER A 295 12.56 22.36 10.33
N PRO A 296 13.29 23.45 10.65
CA PRO A 296 12.76 24.50 11.51
C PRO A 296 11.54 25.13 10.85
N VAL A 297 10.49 25.38 11.64
CA VAL A 297 9.29 26.08 11.17
C VAL A 297 9.42 27.56 11.52
N LEU A 298 9.37 28.40 10.50
CA LEU A 298 9.36 29.85 10.56
C LEU A 298 7.90 30.30 10.65
N LEU A 299 7.51 30.94 11.75
CA LEU A 299 6.15 31.42 12.00
C LEU A 299 6.18 32.91 12.37
N ASP A 300 5.30 33.71 11.76
CA ASP A 300 5.07 35.09 12.23
C ASP A 300 4.11 35.07 13.42
N GLN A 301 4.67 34.96 14.63
CA GLN A 301 3.91 34.98 15.88
C GLN A 301 3.44 36.38 16.29
N ASN A 302 3.91 37.43 15.62
CA ASN A 302 3.55 38.81 15.94
C ASN A 302 2.30 39.28 15.18
N TYR A 303 1.88 38.54 14.15
CA TYR A 303 0.70 38.88 13.37
C TYR A 303 -0.60 38.66 14.17
N VAL A 304 -1.46 39.68 14.18
CA VAL A 304 -2.78 39.61 14.81
C VAL A 304 -3.86 39.62 13.72
N PRO A 305 -4.52 38.47 13.45
CA PRO A 305 -5.53 38.37 12.41
C PRO A 305 -6.84 39.07 12.82
N GLN A 306 -7.49 39.73 11.86
CA GLN A 306 -8.79 40.38 12.07
C GLN A 306 -9.97 39.41 11.88
N LEU A 307 -9.78 38.40 11.02
CA LEU A 307 -10.77 37.36 10.74
C LEU A 307 -10.28 36.01 11.25
N PRO A 308 -11.14 35.19 11.87
CA PRO A 308 -10.71 33.90 12.39
C PRO A 308 -10.52 32.86 11.26
N VAL A 309 -11.46 32.77 10.32
CA VAL A 309 -11.40 31.82 9.20
C VAL A 309 -11.95 32.47 7.95
N GLU A 310 -11.26 32.29 6.83
CA GLU A 310 -11.72 32.71 5.50
C GLU A 310 -11.68 31.53 4.52
N ILE A 311 -12.74 31.37 3.73
CA ILE A 311 -12.82 30.47 2.58
C ILE A 311 -12.59 31.30 1.32
N VAL A 312 -11.54 30.97 0.57
CA VAL A 312 -11.17 31.62 -0.68
C VAL A 312 -11.44 30.66 -1.84
N LEU A 313 -12.38 31.02 -2.70
CA LEU A 313 -12.76 30.23 -3.87
C LEU A 313 -12.20 30.85 -5.15
N SER A 314 -11.51 30.05 -5.97
CA SER A 314 -11.23 30.38 -7.37
C SER A 314 -12.32 29.79 -8.26
N MET A 315 -13.05 30.65 -8.96
CA MET A 315 -14.17 30.31 -9.83
C MET A 315 -13.90 30.83 -11.24
N TYR A 316 -14.20 30.03 -12.26
CA TYR A 316 -14.25 30.46 -13.65
C TYR A 316 -15.68 30.35 -14.18
N LYS A 317 -16.10 29.17 -14.60
CA LYS A 317 -17.42 28.89 -15.20
C LYS A 317 -18.15 27.74 -14.51
N GLU A 318 -17.76 27.41 -13.29
CA GLU A 318 -18.46 26.42 -12.48
C GLU A 318 -19.94 26.83 -12.28
N PRO A 319 -20.89 25.88 -12.29
CA PRO A 319 -22.29 26.18 -12.05
C PRO A 319 -22.49 26.81 -10.66
N ILE A 320 -23.18 27.96 -10.60
CA ILE A 320 -23.40 28.72 -9.37
C ILE A 320 -24.10 27.87 -8.29
N ASP A 321 -25.00 26.97 -8.69
CA ASP A 321 -25.65 26.03 -7.78
C ASP A 321 -24.68 25.08 -7.08
N GLU A 322 -23.61 24.65 -7.76
CA GLU A 322 -22.57 23.81 -7.17
C GLU A 322 -21.71 24.61 -6.21
N VAL A 323 -21.36 25.85 -6.56
CA VAL A 323 -20.61 26.77 -5.68
C VAL A 323 -21.41 27.08 -4.41
N ARG A 324 -22.72 27.35 -4.54
CA ARG A 324 -23.63 27.54 -3.40
C ARG A 324 -23.66 26.32 -2.49
N LYS A 325 -23.78 25.12 -3.06
CA LYS A 325 -23.75 23.85 -2.28
C LYS A 325 -22.43 23.67 -1.54
N LEU A 326 -21.30 23.98 -2.19
CA LEU A 326 -19.98 23.94 -1.57
C LEU A 326 -19.90 24.85 -0.35
N VAL A 327 -20.25 26.14 -0.52
CA VAL A 327 -20.24 27.12 0.56
C VAL A 327 -21.16 26.68 1.70
N THR A 328 -22.38 26.26 1.38
CA THR A 328 -23.37 25.80 2.37
C THR A 328 -22.89 24.59 3.15
N HIS A 329 -22.29 23.59 2.48
CA HIS A 329 -21.75 22.41 3.16
C HIS A 329 -20.57 22.74 4.07
N LEU A 330 -19.64 23.59 3.64
CA LEU A 330 -18.54 24.02 4.49
C LEU A 330 -19.06 24.78 5.71
N GLN A 331 -19.97 25.73 5.53
CA GLN A 331 -20.58 26.47 6.64
C GLN A 331 -21.49 25.62 7.54
N SER A 332 -21.95 24.46 7.08
CA SER A 332 -22.66 23.51 7.95
C SER A 332 -21.74 22.83 8.97
N MET A 333 -20.42 22.87 8.77
CA MET A 333 -19.43 22.34 9.71
C MET A 333 -19.25 23.32 10.88
N PRO A 334 -19.34 22.88 12.15
CA PRO A 334 -19.24 23.79 13.30
C PRO A 334 -17.95 24.62 13.34
N ALA A 335 -16.84 24.08 12.84
CA ALA A 335 -15.56 24.78 12.78
C ALA A 335 -15.53 25.91 11.73
N LEU A 336 -16.49 25.96 10.80
CA LEU A 336 -16.52 26.85 9.63
C LEU A 336 -17.83 27.63 9.51
N SER A 337 -18.73 27.55 10.49
CA SER A 337 -20.08 28.10 10.39
C SER A 337 -20.13 29.62 10.24
N ASP A 338 -19.12 30.32 10.77
CA ASP A 338 -18.93 31.76 10.68
C ASP A 338 -17.78 32.14 9.74
N ALA A 339 -17.33 31.22 8.87
CA ALA A 339 -16.23 31.49 7.95
C ALA A 339 -16.61 32.60 6.95
N HIS A 340 -15.72 33.57 6.81
CA HIS A 340 -15.83 34.62 5.80
C HIS A 340 -15.61 34.01 4.41
N VAL A 341 -16.40 34.38 3.40
CA VAL A 341 -16.31 33.76 2.06
C VAL A 341 -15.93 34.82 1.04
N THR A 342 -14.79 34.62 0.37
CA THR A 342 -14.31 35.45 -0.74
C THR A 342 -14.26 34.60 -2.01
N ILE A 343 -14.94 35.05 -3.08
CA ILE A 343 -14.93 34.37 -4.38
C ILE A 343 -14.19 35.25 -5.40
N TYR A 344 -13.15 34.72 -6.01
CA TYR A 344 -12.52 35.31 -7.17
C TYR A 344 -13.09 34.69 -8.44
N ILE A 345 -13.58 35.53 -9.35
CA ILE A 345 -14.20 35.09 -10.61
C ILE A 345 -13.27 35.45 -11.77
N LYS A 346 -12.85 34.44 -12.54
CA LYS A 346 -12.00 34.61 -13.72
C LYS A 346 -12.77 34.76 -15.03
N ASP A 347 -14.07 34.56 -15.01
CA ASP A 347 -14.93 34.84 -16.15
C ASP A 347 -15.30 36.33 -16.16
N SER A 348 -14.79 37.07 -17.14
CA SER A 348 -15.03 38.51 -17.30
C SER A 348 -16.48 38.84 -17.61
N GLU A 349 -17.26 37.86 -18.07
CA GLU A 349 -18.68 38.03 -18.43
C GLU A 349 -19.63 37.73 -17.25
N ALA A 350 -19.11 37.25 -16.13
CA ALA A 350 -19.92 36.87 -14.99
C ALA A 350 -20.57 38.07 -14.28
N ASN A 351 -21.81 37.91 -13.85
CA ASN A 351 -22.51 38.91 -13.04
C ASN A 351 -22.19 38.72 -11.55
N ASN A 352 -21.24 39.52 -11.04
CA ASN A 352 -20.79 39.45 -9.64
C ASN A 352 -21.94 39.64 -8.62
N ALA A 353 -22.92 40.52 -8.91
CA ALA A 353 -24.04 40.75 -8.00
C ALA A 353 -24.92 39.50 -7.88
N TYR A 354 -25.20 38.86 -9.01
CA TYR A 354 -25.95 37.61 -9.05
C TYR A 354 -25.21 36.46 -8.34
N VAL A 355 -23.90 36.29 -8.60
CA VAL A 355 -23.11 35.26 -7.91
C VAL A 355 -23.09 35.51 -6.41
N LYS A 356 -22.97 36.77 -5.96
CA LYS A 356 -22.96 37.13 -4.54
C LYS A 356 -24.28 36.77 -3.86
N GLU A 357 -25.39 37.16 -4.48
CA GLU A 357 -26.74 36.88 -3.98
C GLU A 357 -26.98 35.37 -3.88
N GLN A 358 -26.61 34.60 -4.89
CA GLN A 358 -26.88 33.15 -4.92
C GLN A 358 -25.96 32.35 -3.99
N THR A 359 -24.70 32.76 -3.83
CA THR A 359 -23.72 32.00 -3.03
C THR A 359 -23.68 32.44 -1.56
N GLY A 360 -24.19 33.64 -1.23
CA GLY A 360 -24.02 34.23 0.10
C GLY A 360 -22.59 34.67 0.39
N ALA A 361 -21.75 34.82 -0.64
CA ALA A 361 -20.37 35.26 -0.47
C ALA A 361 -20.30 36.68 0.13
N HIS A 362 -19.30 36.91 0.97
CA HIS A 362 -19.10 38.21 1.61
C HIS A 362 -18.42 39.18 0.64
N ASN A 363 -17.40 38.69 -0.07
CA ASN A 363 -16.69 39.44 -1.10
C ASN A 363 -16.62 38.68 -2.42
N ILE A 364 -16.75 39.42 -3.53
CA ILE A 364 -16.56 38.91 -4.89
C ILE A 364 -15.65 39.86 -5.66
N THR A 365 -14.65 39.32 -6.33
CA THR A 365 -13.70 40.11 -7.11
C THR A 365 -13.42 39.41 -8.44
N THR A 366 -13.56 40.14 -9.55
CA THR A 366 -13.18 39.62 -10.87
C THR A 366 -11.67 39.75 -11.05
N LEU A 367 -11.02 38.68 -11.52
CA LEU A 367 -9.60 38.66 -11.89
C LEU A 367 -9.45 38.33 -13.37
N PRO A 368 -8.33 38.74 -14.01
CA PRO A 368 -7.96 38.20 -15.31
C PRO A 368 -7.90 36.67 -15.30
N ASN A 369 -8.27 36.04 -16.41
CA ASN A 369 -8.17 34.59 -16.58
C ASN A 369 -6.72 34.15 -16.83
N VAL A 370 -5.88 34.29 -15.80
CA VAL A 370 -4.45 33.95 -15.80
C VAL A 370 -4.16 32.97 -14.67
N GLY A 371 -3.38 31.91 -14.91
CA GLY A 371 -2.80 31.03 -13.89
C GLY A 371 -3.77 30.24 -12.99
N ARG A 372 -5.07 30.20 -13.35
CA ARG A 372 -6.14 29.47 -12.65
C ARG A 372 -6.11 29.66 -11.12
N GLU A 373 -6.39 28.62 -10.35
CA GLU A 373 -6.43 28.65 -8.89
C GLU A 373 -5.08 29.01 -8.26
N GLY A 374 -3.96 28.56 -8.83
CA GLY A 374 -2.61 28.85 -8.32
C GLY A 374 -2.31 30.35 -8.25
N GLU A 375 -2.54 31.05 -9.36
CA GLU A 375 -2.41 32.51 -9.41
C GLU A 375 -3.40 33.19 -8.48
N THR A 376 -4.66 32.72 -8.44
CA THR A 376 -5.70 33.29 -7.56
C THR A 376 -5.26 33.31 -6.10
N PHE A 377 -4.68 32.20 -5.62
CA PHE A 377 -4.28 32.06 -4.23
C PHE A 377 -3.05 32.91 -3.91
N LEU A 378 -2.06 32.95 -4.80
CA LEU A 378 -0.91 33.84 -4.66
C LEU A 378 -1.32 35.31 -4.68
N ASN A 379 -2.20 35.70 -5.60
CA ASN A 379 -2.76 37.04 -5.67
C ASN A 379 -3.51 37.42 -4.38
N HIS A 380 -4.28 36.50 -3.80
CA HIS A 380 -4.93 36.72 -2.51
C HIS A 380 -3.89 36.93 -1.40
N ILE A 381 -2.88 36.06 -1.28
CA ILE A 381 -1.81 36.16 -0.28
C ILE A 381 -1.09 37.52 -0.38
N LEU A 382 -0.72 37.94 -1.60
CA LEU A 382 0.05 39.15 -1.84
C LEU A 382 -0.75 40.43 -1.54
N ASN A 383 -2.02 40.49 -1.98
CA ASN A 383 -2.88 41.65 -1.82
C ASN A 383 -3.49 41.75 -0.43
N ARG A 384 -3.65 40.61 0.26
CA ARG A 384 -4.20 40.55 1.63
C ARG A 384 -3.12 40.34 2.68
N TRP A 385 -1.84 40.51 2.35
CA TRP A 385 -0.70 40.23 3.23
C TRP A 385 -0.84 40.78 4.66
N HIS A 386 -1.45 41.96 4.82
CA HIS A 386 -1.66 42.62 6.12
C HIS A 386 -3.01 42.26 6.77
N ASP A 387 -3.95 41.67 6.03
CA ASP A 387 -5.34 41.40 6.42
C ASP A 387 -5.74 39.93 6.14
N LEU A 388 -4.79 39.01 6.32
CA LEU A 388 -5.03 37.57 6.23
C LEU A 388 -5.89 37.10 7.43
N ALA A 389 -6.82 36.19 7.18
CA ALA A 389 -7.50 35.49 8.26
C ALA A 389 -6.50 34.61 9.04
N ARG A 390 -6.80 34.29 10.30
CA ARG A 390 -5.96 33.40 11.12
C ARG A 390 -5.70 32.08 10.39
N GLN A 391 -6.73 31.53 9.76
CA GLN A 391 -6.66 30.41 8.84
C GLN A 391 -7.43 30.72 7.56
N THR A 392 -6.87 30.36 6.42
CA THR A 392 -7.50 30.50 5.11
C THR A 392 -7.61 29.14 4.43
N ILE A 393 -8.79 28.84 3.90
CA ILE A 393 -9.13 27.63 3.16
C ILE A 393 -9.16 27.99 1.68
N PHE A 394 -8.15 27.56 0.93
CA PHE A 394 -8.03 27.82 -0.50
C PHE A 394 -8.60 26.65 -1.30
N LEU A 395 -9.63 26.93 -2.10
CA LEU A 395 -10.34 25.91 -2.88
C LEU A 395 -10.60 26.37 -4.31
N GLN A 396 -10.66 25.40 -5.22
CA GLN A 396 -11.35 25.60 -6.48
C GLN A 396 -12.86 25.51 -6.24
N ALA A 397 -13.65 26.29 -6.98
CA ALA A 397 -15.11 26.29 -6.88
C ALA A 397 -15.73 24.93 -7.28
N GLY A 398 -15.05 24.13 -8.11
CA GLY A 398 -15.43 22.78 -8.48
C GLY A 398 -14.70 21.70 -7.68
N ILE A 399 -15.34 21.13 -6.66
CA ILE A 399 -14.73 20.06 -5.86
C ILE A 399 -14.80 18.71 -6.57
N HIS A 400 -13.62 18.17 -6.88
CA HIS A 400 -13.50 16.78 -7.31
C HIS A 400 -13.58 15.82 -6.11
N ASN A 401 -14.45 14.82 -6.19
CA ASN A 401 -14.68 13.79 -5.15
C ASN A 401 -15.22 14.40 -3.84
N PRO A 402 -16.44 14.98 -3.86
CA PRO A 402 -16.98 15.74 -2.73
C PRO A 402 -17.12 14.91 -1.45
N ARG A 403 -17.46 13.61 -1.56
CA ARG A 403 -17.61 12.72 -0.40
C ARG A 403 -16.32 12.67 0.41
N GLU A 404 -15.21 12.39 -0.27
CA GLU A 404 -13.90 12.26 0.34
C GLU A 404 -13.38 13.61 0.84
N PHE A 405 -13.58 14.67 0.07
CA PHE A 405 -13.19 16.03 0.43
C PHE A 405 -13.82 16.48 1.76
N TYR A 406 -15.14 16.43 1.88
CA TYR A 406 -15.83 16.90 3.10
C TYR A 406 -15.49 16.03 4.30
N THR A 407 -15.34 14.72 4.10
CA THR A 407 -14.90 13.79 5.16
C THR A 407 -13.51 14.16 5.65
N HIS A 408 -12.58 14.48 4.74
CA HIS A 408 -11.22 14.86 5.07
C HIS A 408 -11.15 16.17 5.85
N VAL A 409 -11.89 17.20 5.41
CA VAL A 409 -12.02 18.46 6.17
C VAL A 409 -12.58 18.20 7.56
N SER A 410 -13.69 17.46 7.66
CA SER A 410 -14.34 17.18 8.95
C SER A 410 -13.47 16.37 9.91
N ASN A 411 -12.63 15.46 9.40
CA ASN A 411 -11.82 14.58 10.22
C ASN A 411 -10.54 15.26 10.71
N TYR A 412 -9.94 16.13 9.90
CA TYR A 412 -8.59 16.63 10.15
C TYR A 412 -8.54 18.12 10.47
N TYR A 413 -9.45 18.95 10.00
CA TYR A 413 -9.36 20.38 10.25
C TYR A 413 -9.67 20.71 11.72
N ASP A 414 -8.74 21.40 12.37
CA ASP A 414 -8.92 21.98 13.69
C ASP A 414 -8.67 23.49 13.67
N ARG A 415 -9.74 24.23 13.96
CA ARG A 415 -9.76 25.69 13.96
C ARG A 415 -8.76 26.31 14.94
N ALA A 416 -8.35 25.59 15.99
CA ALA A 416 -7.45 26.11 17.02
C ALA A 416 -5.97 26.00 16.65
N GLN A 417 -5.59 24.93 15.95
CA GLN A 417 -4.18 24.53 15.83
C GLN A 417 -3.73 24.18 14.41
N THR A 418 -4.64 23.96 13.44
CA THR A 418 -4.24 23.68 12.05
C THR A 418 -3.35 24.80 11.53
N GLY A 419 -2.09 24.47 11.29
CA GLY A 419 -1.13 25.35 10.63
C GLY A 419 -1.21 25.19 9.12
N PHE A 420 -1.08 23.96 8.65
CA PHE A 420 -1.25 23.61 7.24
C PHE A 420 -1.85 22.21 7.09
N LEU A 421 -2.93 22.10 6.31
CA LEU A 421 -3.58 20.85 5.96
C LEU A 421 -3.79 20.79 4.44
N ASN A 422 -3.17 19.82 3.78
CA ASN A 422 -3.43 19.51 2.38
C ASN A 422 -4.78 18.78 2.26
N LEU A 423 -5.67 19.27 1.38
CA LEU A 423 -6.99 18.68 1.12
C LEU A 423 -7.00 17.79 -0.14
N GLY A 424 -5.86 17.70 -0.82
CA GLY A 424 -5.63 16.78 -1.93
C GLY A 424 -5.32 15.35 -1.49
N TRP A 425 -4.76 14.58 -2.41
CA TRP A 425 -4.25 13.25 -2.09
C TRP A 425 -3.02 13.33 -1.20
N PRO A 426 -2.77 12.31 -0.35
CA PRO A 426 -1.50 12.17 0.35
C PRO A 426 -0.34 12.32 -0.61
N GLY A 427 0.58 13.20 -0.25
CA GLY A 427 1.71 13.58 -1.06
C GLY A 427 2.70 12.46 -1.28
N ARG A 428 3.52 12.58 -2.33
CA ARG A 428 4.73 11.76 -2.48
C ARG A 428 5.93 12.52 -1.93
N LEU A 429 6.77 11.84 -1.17
CA LEU A 429 8.07 12.37 -0.80
C LEU A 429 9.01 12.31 -2.00
N CYS A 430 9.60 13.45 -2.33
CA CYS A 430 10.60 13.55 -3.37
C CYS A 430 11.94 14.03 -2.80
N GLU A 431 12.99 13.64 -3.51
CA GLU A 431 14.35 14.05 -3.19
C GLU A 431 14.59 15.45 -3.73
N TYR A 432 15.12 16.33 -2.89
CA TYR A 432 15.30 17.77 -3.13
C TYR A 432 15.83 18.14 -4.52
N GLY A 433 16.87 17.47 -5.02
CA GLY A 433 17.52 17.82 -6.30
C GLY A 433 16.97 17.10 -7.54
N ASN A 434 16.07 16.12 -7.37
CA ASN A 434 15.53 15.34 -8.48
C ASN A 434 14.08 14.93 -8.19
N CYS A 435 13.22 15.94 -8.09
CA CYS A 435 11.84 15.77 -7.72
C CYS A 435 10.95 15.49 -8.94
N SER A 436 10.17 14.41 -8.86
CA SER A 436 9.20 14.01 -9.87
C SER A 436 8.04 13.21 -9.27
N ASP A 437 6.92 13.18 -9.98
CA ASP A 437 5.72 12.45 -9.58
C ASP A 437 5.35 11.30 -10.54
N ARG A 438 4.30 10.56 -10.17
CA ARG A 438 3.76 9.43 -10.94
C ARG A 438 2.89 9.84 -12.13
N PHE A 439 2.71 11.13 -12.34
CA PHE A 439 1.94 11.71 -13.44
C PHE A 439 2.86 12.32 -14.50
N GLY A 440 4.14 11.95 -14.46
CA GLY A 440 5.16 12.41 -15.40
C GLY A 440 5.54 13.88 -15.22
N TRP A 441 5.24 14.52 -14.08
CA TRP A 441 5.78 15.85 -13.77
C TRP A 441 7.18 15.73 -13.18
N GLN A 442 8.06 16.67 -13.55
CA GLN A 442 9.44 16.77 -13.07
C GLN A 442 9.82 18.25 -12.91
N ASP A 443 10.53 18.57 -11.82
CA ASP A 443 11.03 19.92 -11.54
C ASP A 443 12.28 20.29 -12.37
N ASN A 444 12.09 20.45 -13.68
CA ASN A 444 13.19 20.76 -14.60
C ASN A 444 13.78 22.16 -14.40
N LEU A 445 12.93 23.10 -13.95
CA LEU A 445 13.33 24.48 -13.69
C LEU A 445 13.95 24.67 -12.30
N GLN A 446 14.02 23.59 -11.49
CA GLN A 446 14.61 23.60 -10.16
C GLN A 446 13.93 24.60 -9.21
N PHE A 447 12.61 24.74 -9.32
CA PHE A 447 11.82 25.60 -8.43
C PHE A 447 11.89 25.12 -6.97
N ILE A 448 11.85 23.82 -6.72
CA ILE A 448 11.96 23.27 -5.36
C ILE A 448 13.30 23.67 -4.73
N PRO A 449 14.46 23.43 -5.38
CA PRO A 449 15.74 23.95 -4.91
C PRO A 449 15.79 25.44 -4.69
N GLN A 450 15.26 26.23 -5.62
CA GLN A 450 15.28 27.69 -5.53
C GLN A 450 14.47 28.21 -4.34
N VAL A 451 13.21 27.79 -4.23
CA VAL A 451 12.31 28.19 -3.13
C VAL A 451 12.90 27.79 -1.79
N CYS A 452 13.41 26.56 -1.69
CA CYS A 452 13.93 26.09 -0.41
C CYS A 452 15.20 26.83 0.02
N LYS A 453 16.09 27.15 -0.94
CA LYS A 453 17.25 28.00 -0.70
C LYS A 453 16.85 29.39 -0.22
N GLN A 454 15.82 29.99 -0.83
CA GLN A 454 15.29 31.30 -0.42
C GLN A 454 14.69 31.26 1.00
N MET A 455 14.02 30.18 1.37
CA MET A 455 13.38 30.04 2.70
C MET A 455 14.38 29.87 3.84
N TYR A 456 15.37 28.99 3.68
CA TYR A 456 16.24 28.59 4.79
C TYR A 456 17.67 29.15 4.70
N ASN A 457 18.00 29.88 3.63
CA ASN A 457 19.37 30.32 3.32
C ASN A 457 20.38 29.16 3.37
N SER A 458 19.92 27.95 3.03
CA SER A 458 20.69 26.70 3.05
C SER A 458 20.68 26.08 1.65
N THR A 459 21.78 25.43 1.28
CA THR A 459 21.86 24.64 0.04
C THR A 459 21.28 23.23 0.19
N THR A 460 21.01 22.82 1.44
CA THR A 460 20.46 21.51 1.76
C THR A 460 19.06 21.67 2.35
N CYS A 461 18.10 21.06 1.68
CA CYS A 461 16.77 20.85 2.21
C CYS A 461 16.50 19.36 2.32
N GLU A 462 15.64 19.01 3.27
CA GLU A 462 15.16 17.66 3.44
C GLU A 462 14.24 17.25 2.27
N ASN A 463 13.74 16.02 2.31
CA ASN A 463 12.76 15.55 1.34
C ASN A 463 11.54 16.48 1.34
N VAL A 464 10.99 16.74 0.15
CA VAL A 464 9.79 17.56 0.00
C VAL A 464 8.59 16.65 -0.16
N LEU A 465 7.55 16.88 0.63
CA LEU A 465 6.27 16.21 0.44
C LEU A 465 5.50 16.96 -0.64
N LEU A 466 5.16 16.33 -1.76
CA LEU A 466 4.42 16.99 -2.83
C LEU A 466 2.93 17.14 -2.47
N SER A 467 2.30 18.25 -2.82
CA SER A 467 0.84 18.43 -2.75
C SER A 467 0.17 18.17 -4.11
N TYR A 468 -1.15 17.91 -4.08
CA TYR A 468 -1.97 17.60 -5.26
C TYR A 468 -3.34 18.28 -5.17
N LYS A 469 -4.03 18.46 -6.31
CA LYS A 469 -5.32 19.16 -6.48
C LYS A 469 -5.35 20.66 -6.14
N GLY A 470 -4.29 21.21 -5.57
CA GLY A 470 -4.18 22.64 -5.27
C GLY A 470 -5.12 23.14 -4.17
N GLN A 471 -5.69 22.28 -3.33
CA GLN A 471 -6.65 22.66 -2.29
C GLN A 471 -6.05 22.42 -0.91
N PHE A 472 -6.08 23.43 -0.04
CA PHE A 472 -5.42 23.36 1.26
C PHE A 472 -5.98 24.37 2.25
N ILE A 473 -5.69 24.15 3.53
CA ILE A 473 -5.90 25.08 4.64
C ILE A 473 -4.54 25.52 5.13
N VAL A 474 -4.37 26.81 5.39
CA VAL A 474 -3.11 27.35 5.90
C VAL A 474 -3.35 28.51 6.87
N SER A 475 -2.49 28.64 7.87
CA SER A 475 -2.51 29.76 8.81
C SER A 475 -1.78 30.99 8.28
N ALA A 476 -2.22 32.18 8.70
CA ALA A 476 -1.50 33.42 8.42
C ALA A 476 -0.07 33.38 9.00
N ALA A 477 0.14 32.73 10.14
CA ALA A 477 1.45 32.59 10.76
C ALA A 477 2.45 31.86 9.85
N ARG A 478 2.01 30.81 9.15
CA ARG A 478 2.83 30.10 8.15
C ARG A 478 3.00 30.87 6.86
N ILE A 479 1.93 31.50 6.35
CA ILE A 479 2.03 32.34 5.15
C ILE A 479 3.10 33.42 5.36
N ARG A 480 3.01 34.14 6.49
CA ARG A 480 3.88 35.26 6.83
C ARG A 480 5.22 34.86 7.43
N GLY A 481 5.39 33.58 7.77
CA GLY A 481 6.62 33.04 8.32
C GLY A 481 7.79 33.00 7.32
N ILE A 482 7.49 33.08 6.02
CA ILE A 482 8.49 33.19 4.95
C ILE A 482 8.41 34.56 4.27
N ASN A 483 9.46 34.96 3.55
CA ASN A 483 9.50 36.25 2.89
C ASN A 483 8.38 36.39 1.83
N LYS A 484 7.66 37.53 1.86
CA LYS A 484 6.65 37.92 0.88
C LYS A 484 7.16 37.81 -0.57
N ASP A 485 8.44 38.13 -0.79
CA ASP A 485 9.06 38.13 -2.12
C ASP A 485 9.01 36.75 -2.78
N ILE A 486 9.05 35.65 -2.00
CA ILE A 486 8.94 34.29 -2.53
C ILE A 486 7.58 34.08 -3.21
N TYR A 487 6.50 34.55 -2.58
CA TYR A 487 5.16 34.46 -3.19
C TYR A 487 5.04 35.37 -4.42
N HIS A 488 5.72 36.51 -4.41
CA HIS A 488 5.73 37.43 -5.53
C HIS A 488 6.45 36.85 -6.74
N ASP A 489 7.62 36.23 -6.56
CA ASP A 489 8.38 35.56 -7.62
C ASP A 489 7.57 34.41 -8.24
N LEU A 490 6.89 33.62 -7.41
CA LEU A 490 5.99 32.56 -7.88
C LEU A 490 4.77 33.11 -8.61
N TRP A 491 4.23 34.25 -8.17
CA TRP A 491 3.12 34.92 -8.86
C TRP A 491 3.58 35.49 -10.21
N GLN A 492 4.78 36.06 -10.29
CA GLN A 492 5.38 36.52 -11.54
C GLN A 492 5.55 35.38 -12.55
N ALA A 493 5.89 34.18 -12.10
CA ALA A 493 5.95 32.99 -12.95
C ALA A 493 4.60 32.55 -13.55
N PHE A 494 3.47 33.11 -13.08
CA PHE A 494 2.17 32.94 -13.71
C PHE A 494 1.79 34.07 -14.67
N VAL A 495 2.17 35.31 -14.35
CA VAL A 495 1.62 36.51 -15.01
C VAL A 495 2.54 37.12 -16.07
N ASP A 496 3.84 36.85 -16.01
CA ASP A 496 4.80 37.31 -17.02
C ASP A 496 4.99 36.26 -18.11
N GLU A 497 4.41 36.49 -19.28
CA GLU A 497 4.52 35.63 -20.47
C GLU A 497 5.98 35.41 -20.91
N ASN A 498 6.90 36.34 -20.58
CA ASN A 498 8.32 36.20 -20.91
C ASN A 498 9.11 35.40 -19.87
N ASN A 499 8.47 34.96 -18.79
CA ASN A 499 9.13 34.16 -17.76
C ASN A 499 9.62 32.82 -18.35
N PRO A 500 10.78 32.29 -17.90
CA PRO A 500 11.26 30.96 -18.26
C PRO A 500 10.22 29.84 -18.11
N ALA A 501 9.26 29.98 -17.19
CA ALA A 501 8.19 29.01 -16.96
C ALA A 501 7.29 28.77 -18.19
N HIS A 502 7.15 29.74 -19.08
CA HIS A 502 6.31 29.66 -20.29
C HIS A 502 7.10 29.28 -21.55
N GLN A 503 8.42 29.15 -21.46
CA GLN A 503 9.26 28.96 -22.65
C GLN A 503 9.18 27.52 -23.16
N PRO A 504 9.01 27.29 -24.49
CA PRO A 504 8.81 25.95 -25.06
C PRO A 504 9.86 24.91 -24.67
N SER A 505 11.11 25.33 -24.43
CA SER A 505 12.20 24.46 -23.99
C SER A 505 11.94 23.82 -22.62
N ASN A 506 11.10 24.43 -21.79
CA ASN A 506 10.88 24.07 -20.39
C ASN A 506 9.55 23.33 -20.18
N LEU A 507 8.67 23.29 -21.18
CA LEU A 507 7.32 22.71 -21.11
C LEU A 507 7.28 21.18 -21.29
N GLN A 508 8.40 20.53 -21.63
CA GLN A 508 8.46 19.07 -21.84
C GLN A 508 7.42 18.55 -22.87
N GLY A 509 7.08 19.38 -23.86
CA GLY A 509 6.04 19.08 -24.86
C GLY A 509 4.60 19.21 -24.36
N ARG A 510 4.38 19.72 -23.15
CA ARG A 510 3.04 20.00 -22.61
C ARG A 510 2.49 21.32 -23.16
N PRO A 511 1.16 21.42 -23.32
CA PRO A 511 0.54 22.69 -23.72
C PRO A 511 0.66 23.72 -22.61
N ASP A 512 0.92 24.98 -22.98
CA ASP A 512 0.97 26.12 -22.08
C ASP A 512 0.09 27.25 -22.61
N SER A 513 -0.52 28.00 -21.69
CA SER A 513 -1.26 29.22 -21.97
C SER A 513 -1.33 30.07 -20.71
N MET A 514 -1.45 31.39 -20.84
CA MET A 514 -1.59 32.25 -19.66
C MET A 514 -2.79 31.84 -18.78
N SER A 515 -3.89 31.38 -19.37
CA SER A 515 -5.07 30.92 -18.60
C SER A 515 -4.90 29.56 -17.94
N ALA A 516 -4.02 28.70 -18.43
CA ALA A 516 -3.77 27.36 -17.92
C ALA A 516 -2.30 26.99 -18.16
N PRO A 517 -1.36 27.60 -17.40
CA PRO A 517 0.05 27.41 -17.65
C PRO A 517 0.54 26.09 -17.05
N ASP A 518 1.54 25.48 -17.67
CA ASP A 518 2.15 24.24 -17.19
C ASP A 518 2.76 24.43 -15.79
N PHE A 519 3.23 25.65 -15.50
CA PHE A 519 3.70 26.04 -14.16
C PHE A 519 2.66 25.80 -13.05
N GLY A 520 1.36 25.79 -13.38
CA GLY A 520 0.30 25.41 -12.44
C GLY A 520 0.53 24.05 -11.79
N TYR A 521 1.07 23.07 -12.54
CA TYR A 521 1.44 21.78 -11.96
C TYR A 521 2.54 21.92 -10.92
N THR A 522 3.60 22.67 -11.23
CA THR A 522 4.69 22.94 -10.29
C THR A 522 4.19 23.63 -9.03
N MET A 523 3.35 24.65 -9.18
CA MET A 523 2.77 25.35 -8.03
C MET A 523 1.92 24.43 -7.15
N GLU A 524 1.11 23.56 -7.76
CA GLU A 524 0.33 22.56 -7.03
C GLU A 524 1.21 21.66 -6.16
N ARG A 525 2.45 21.34 -6.59
CA ARG A 525 3.40 20.48 -5.85
C ARG A 525 4.14 21.22 -4.74
N LEU A 526 4.19 22.55 -4.79
CA LEU A 526 5.00 23.39 -3.90
C LEU A 526 4.32 23.77 -2.58
N TRP A 527 2.99 23.64 -2.45
CA TRP A 527 2.27 24.18 -1.28
C TRP A 527 2.78 23.64 0.06
N ASN A 528 3.04 22.33 0.16
CA ASN A 528 3.62 21.74 1.37
C ASN A 528 5.00 22.31 1.70
N LEU A 529 5.83 22.61 0.69
CA LEU A 529 7.14 23.22 0.90
C LEU A 529 7.00 24.65 1.43
N LEU A 530 6.19 25.48 0.75
CA LEU A 530 5.97 26.89 1.10
C LEU A 530 5.44 27.04 2.52
N PHE A 531 4.53 26.17 2.91
CA PHE A 531 3.92 26.19 4.23
C PHE A 531 4.59 25.24 5.21
N GLN A 532 5.82 24.82 4.91
CA GLN A 532 6.72 24.15 5.86
C GLN A 532 6.11 22.89 6.47
N CYS A 533 5.41 22.10 5.65
CA CYS A 533 4.75 20.85 5.99
C CYS A 533 5.22 19.70 5.09
N SER A 534 6.53 19.50 5.05
CA SER A 534 7.18 18.40 4.33
C SER A 534 7.61 17.25 5.25
N SER A 535 6.96 17.10 6.42
CA SER A 535 7.28 16.02 7.34
C SER A 535 6.97 14.67 6.71
N VAL A 536 7.94 13.76 6.84
CA VAL A 536 7.84 12.41 6.31
C VAL A 536 6.69 11.65 6.99
N ASP A 537 6.43 11.95 8.26
CA ASP A 537 5.30 11.44 9.02
C ASP A 537 3.94 11.81 8.41
N VAL A 538 3.76 13.03 7.90
CA VAL A 538 2.50 13.42 7.23
C VAL A 538 2.32 12.62 5.94
N GLY A 539 3.39 12.46 5.16
CA GLY A 539 3.37 11.64 3.94
C GLY A 539 3.08 10.16 4.20
N TRP A 540 3.34 9.67 5.41
CA TRP A 540 3.17 8.26 5.76
C TRP A 540 1.93 7.95 6.58
N LYS A 541 1.58 8.78 7.55
CA LYS A 541 0.48 8.49 8.47
C LYS A 541 -0.86 8.90 7.89
N CYS A 542 -0.88 9.88 6.99
CA CYS A 542 -2.11 10.35 6.37
C CYS A 542 -2.79 9.26 5.53
N PRO A 543 -4.04 8.87 5.83
CA PRO A 543 -4.79 7.94 5.01
C PRO A 543 -5.11 8.46 3.63
N THR A 544 -5.39 7.51 2.73
CA THR A 544 -6.01 7.87 1.46
C THR A 544 -7.35 8.55 1.72
N LEU A 545 -7.73 9.43 0.80
CA LEU A 545 -9.03 10.08 0.79
C LEU A 545 -10.20 9.07 0.85
N VAL A 546 -10.01 7.86 0.31
CA VAL A 546 -11.01 6.78 0.34
C VAL A 546 -11.14 6.18 1.75
N SER A 547 -10.02 5.93 2.42
CA SER A 547 -10.02 5.42 3.79
C SER A 547 -10.51 6.46 4.80
N GLY A 548 -10.19 7.74 4.58
CA GLY A 548 -10.67 8.91 5.33
C GLY A 548 -10.17 9.02 6.78
N TRP A 549 -9.86 7.91 7.45
CA TRP A 549 -9.30 7.87 8.80
C TRP A 549 -8.43 6.63 8.98
N ARG A 550 -7.48 6.70 9.92
CA ARG A 550 -6.63 5.56 10.32
C ARG A 550 -6.97 5.16 11.75
N ILE A 551 -7.20 3.87 11.99
CA ILE A 551 -7.47 3.37 13.35
C ILE A 551 -6.21 3.54 14.21
N GLY A 552 -6.36 4.18 15.37
CA GLY A 552 -5.22 4.59 16.20
C GLY A 552 -4.39 5.73 15.59
N GLY A 553 -4.97 6.42 14.60
CA GLY A 553 -4.46 7.67 14.06
C GLY A 553 -4.94 8.88 14.86
N ASP A 554 -4.34 10.01 14.54
CA ASP A 554 -4.62 11.30 15.12
C ASP A 554 -4.79 12.34 14.00
N ILE A 555 -5.40 13.48 14.33
CA ILE A 555 -5.54 14.60 13.40
C ILE A 555 -4.19 15.13 12.91
N SER A 556 -3.10 14.96 13.67
CA SER A 556 -1.73 15.29 13.21
C SER A 556 -1.22 14.42 12.06
N ASP A 557 -1.87 13.29 11.75
CA ASP A 557 -1.41 12.36 10.71
C ASP A 557 -1.41 12.98 9.30
N CYS A 558 -2.24 14.00 9.04
CA CYS A 558 -2.42 14.63 7.72
C CYS A 558 -2.02 16.11 7.63
N GLN A 559 -1.53 16.70 8.71
CA GLN A 559 -1.33 18.15 8.78
C GLN A 559 -0.13 18.52 9.64
N CYS A 560 0.26 19.78 9.56
CA CYS A 560 1.23 20.38 10.46
C CYS A 560 0.55 21.45 11.32
N PHE A 561 0.75 21.38 12.63
CA PHE A 561 0.28 22.39 13.57
C PHE A 561 1.27 23.55 13.70
N ASP A 562 0.81 24.70 14.18
CA ASP A 562 1.66 25.86 14.47
C ASP A 562 2.34 25.81 15.85
N THR A 563 2.06 24.78 16.65
CA THR A 563 2.55 24.60 18.03
C THR A 563 3.72 23.64 18.15
#